data_AF-A0A662YCG5-F1
#
_entry.id   AF-A0A662YCG5-F1
#
_cell.length_a   1.000
_cell.length_b   1.000
_cell.length_c   1.000
_cell.angle_alpha   90.00
_cell.angle_beta   90.00
_cell.angle_gamma   90.00
#
_symmetry.space_group_name_H-M   'P 1'
#
loop_
_entity.id
_entity.type
_entity.pdbx_description
1 polymer ?
#
loop_
_entity_poly.entity_id
_entity_poly.type
_entity_poly.pdbx_seq_one_letter_code
_entity_poly.pdbx_strand_id
1 'polypeptide(L)'
;MPEQRNSIPFWRKQEVITWIIEKGDNVPYRAIKHFQDLVFRVDGGTTHKWRNREEIMSAKPHQHRLSGGGRKPLSTNMEYMLYDQVINKRLRKEKISRQWIADVAVTNNASLHADDDPPPPFTASTHWLSNFMARYSLSQTPPKQFDYSDQ
;
A
#
# COMPACT_ATOMS: atom_id res chain seq x y z
N MET A 1 -2.93 26.12 -9.31
CA MET A 1 -3.13 24.94 -8.44
C MET A 1 -3.06 23.70 -9.32
N PRO A 2 -2.15 22.74 -9.10
CA PRO A 2 -2.18 21.50 -9.85
C PRO A 2 -3.46 20.73 -9.48
N GLU A 3 -4.19 20.30 -10.51
CA GLU A 3 -5.41 19.52 -10.38
C GLU A 3 -5.12 18.24 -9.56
N GLN A 4 -5.82 18.08 -8.44
CA GLN A 4 -5.67 16.91 -7.58
C GLN A 4 -5.98 15.66 -8.40
N ARG A 5 -5.03 14.71 -8.48
CA ARG A 5 -5.27 13.43 -9.14
C ARG A 5 -6.34 12.67 -8.36
N ASN A 6 -7.59 12.75 -8.81
CA ASN A 6 -8.70 12.03 -8.20
C ASN A 6 -8.49 10.52 -8.34
N SER A 7 -8.30 9.85 -7.20
CA SER A 7 -8.18 8.41 -7.18
C SER A 7 -9.54 7.77 -7.44
N ILE A 8 -9.63 6.89 -8.43
CA ILE A 8 -10.89 6.23 -8.81
C ILE A 8 -11.11 5.01 -7.89
N PRO A 9 -12.22 4.93 -7.14
CA PRO A 9 -12.58 3.78 -6.32
C PRO A 9 -13.01 2.58 -7.17
N PHE A 10 -12.94 1.36 -6.62
CA PHE A 10 -13.21 0.14 -7.37
C PHE A 10 -14.64 0.02 -7.85
N TRP A 11 -15.63 0.47 -7.09
CA TRP A 11 -17.03 0.45 -7.54
C TRP A 11 -17.19 1.11 -8.91
N ARG A 12 -16.45 2.19 -9.14
CA ARG A 12 -16.47 2.93 -10.40
C ARG A 12 -15.71 2.20 -11.51
N LYS A 13 -14.61 1.53 -11.17
CA LYS A 13 -13.90 0.67 -12.14
C LYS A 13 -14.73 -0.54 -12.54
N GLN A 14 -15.46 -1.12 -11.58
CA GLN A 14 -16.39 -2.23 -11.77
C GLN A 14 -17.52 -1.81 -12.71
N GLU A 15 -18.14 -0.65 -12.49
CA GLU A 15 -19.15 -0.07 -13.39
C GLU A 15 -18.65 0.02 -14.84
N VAL A 16 -17.44 0.54 -15.04
CA VAL A 16 -16.82 0.66 -16.38
C VAL A 16 -16.53 -0.72 -16.99
N ILE A 17 -15.99 -1.66 -16.22
CA ILE A 17 -15.66 -3.00 -16.69
C ILE A 17 -16.94 -3.77 -17.08
N THR A 18 -17.99 -3.70 -16.26
CA THR A 18 -19.29 -4.30 -16.55
C THR A 18 -19.86 -3.75 -17.84
N TRP A 19 -19.83 -2.42 -18.02
CA TRP A 19 -20.32 -1.81 -19.27
C TRP A 19 -19.51 -2.27 -20.49
N ILE A 20 -18.19 -2.37 -20.39
CA ILE A 20 -17.34 -2.85 -21.49
C ILE A 20 -17.73 -4.28 -21.90
N ILE A 21 -18.01 -5.15 -20.92
CA ILE A 21 -18.37 -6.55 -21.17
C ILE A 21 -19.77 -6.67 -21.77
N GLU A 22 -20.76 -5.98 -21.19
CA GLU A 22 -22.17 -6.17 -21.52
C GLU A 22 -22.67 -5.32 -22.70
N LYS A 23 -22.10 -4.12 -22.89
CA LYS A 23 -22.57 -3.13 -23.88
C LYS A 23 -21.49 -2.71 -24.86
N GLY A 24 -20.22 -2.84 -24.46
CA GLY A 24 -19.07 -2.38 -25.22
C GLY A 24 -18.46 -3.43 -26.15
N ASP A 25 -19.05 -4.61 -26.32
CA ASP A 25 -18.50 -5.76 -27.07
C ASP A 25 -17.06 -6.11 -26.64
N ASN A 26 -16.76 -5.98 -25.35
CA ASN A 26 -15.42 -6.10 -24.79
C ASN A 26 -14.38 -5.08 -25.28
N VAL A 27 -14.78 -4.03 -26.01
CA VAL A 27 -13.91 -2.98 -26.55
C VAL A 27 -13.78 -1.81 -25.56
N PRO A 28 -12.62 -1.62 -24.87
CA PRO A 28 -12.47 -0.60 -23.83
C PRO A 28 -12.61 0.84 -24.34
N TYR A 29 -12.25 1.10 -25.59
CA TYR A 29 -12.31 2.43 -26.18
C TYR A 29 -13.74 2.97 -26.29
N ARG A 30 -14.74 2.08 -26.45
CA ARG A 30 -16.14 2.49 -26.53
C ARG A 30 -16.65 3.07 -25.20
N ALA A 31 -16.08 2.63 -24.08
CA ALA A 31 -16.43 3.14 -22.75
C ALA A 31 -16.00 4.60 -22.56
N ILE A 32 -14.94 5.04 -23.24
CA ILE A 32 -14.43 6.42 -23.12
C ILE A 32 -15.54 7.41 -23.51
N LYS A 33 -16.15 7.21 -24.68
CA LYS A 33 -17.25 8.06 -25.16
C LYS A 33 -18.45 8.00 -24.22
N HIS A 34 -18.86 6.79 -23.82
CA HIS A 34 -20.02 6.60 -22.95
C HIS A 34 -19.88 7.32 -21.60
N PHE A 35 -18.73 7.19 -20.93
CA PHE A 35 -18.53 7.79 -19.61
C PHE A 35 -18.14 9.27 -19.68
N GLN A 36 -17.54 9.73 -20.77
CA GLN A 36 -17.27 11.15 -21.02
C GLN A 36 -18.56 11.99 -21.02
N ASP A 37 -19.66 11.45 -21.55
CA ASP A 37 -20.98 12.09 -21.57
C ASP A 37 -21.65 12.11 -20.17
N LEU A 38 -21.18 11.30 -19.23
CA LEU A 38 -21.72 11.16 -17.87
C LEU A 38 -20.94 11.98 -16.80
N VAL A 39 -20.22 13.04 -17.21
CA VAL A 39 -19.38 13.89 -16.34
C VAL A 39 -18.20 13.13 -15.70
N PHE A 40 -17.95 11.88 -16.12
CA PHE A 40 -16.86 11.05 -15.64
C PHE A 40 -15.85 10.80 -16.76
N ARG A 41 -14.83 11.67 -16.85
CA ARG A 41 -13.75 11.48 -17.82
C ARG A 41 -12.88 10.27 -17.44
N VAL A 42 -13.12 9.15 -18.09
CA VAL A 42 -12.20 8.01 -18.09
C VAL A 42 -11.24 8.18 -19.26
N ASP A 43 -9.99 8.51 -18.97
CA ASP A 43 -8.95 8.53 -19.99
C ASP A 43 -8.71 7.12 -20.56
N GLY A 44 -8.50 7.02 -21.88
CA GLY A 44 -8.26 5.74 -22.54
C GLY A 44 -7.00 5.01 -22.05
N GLY A 45 -5.98 5.77 -21.63
CA GLY A 45 -4.81 5.19 -20.96
C GLY A 45 -5.13 4.59 -19.59
N THR A 46 -6.23 4.99 -18.95
CA THR A 46 -6.67 4.49 -17.65
C THR A 46 -7.47 3.19 -17.77
N THR A 47 -8.36 3.06 -18.76
CA THR A 47 -9.07 1.79 -19.03
C THR A 47 -8.10 0.69 -19.43
N HIS A 48 -7.05 1.00 -20.21
CA HIS A 48 -6.00 0.05 -20.56
C HIS A 48 -5.15 -0.44 -19.38
N LYS A 49 -5.12 0.28 -18.26
CA LYS A 49 -4.39 -0.12 -17.04
C LYS A 49 -5.20 -1.08 -16.16
N TRP A 50 -6.48 -1.30 -16.44
CA TRP A 50 -7.37 -2.18 -15.68
C TRP A 50 -7.53 -3.54 -16.35
N ARG A 51 -6.41 -4.16 -16.76
CA ARG A 51 -6.40 -5.47 -17.42
C ARG A 51 -6.72 -6.62 -16.48
N ASN A 52 -6.43 -6.46 -15.19
CA ASN A 52 -6.76 -7.42 -14.13
C ASN A 52 -8.25 -7.31 -13.76
N ARG A 53 -9.13 -7.55 -14.74
CA ARG A 53 -10.58 -7.33 -14.59
C ARG A 53 -11.16 -8.16 -13.45
N GLU A 54 -10.77 -9.43 -13.35
CA GLU A 54 -11.25 -10.35 -12.30
C GLU A 54 -10.90 -9.87 -10.89
N GLU A 55 -9.65 -9.44 -10.67
CA GLU A 55 -9.20 -8.90 -9.38
C GLU A 55 -9.92 -7.58 -9.03
N ILE A 56 -10.21 -6.75 -10.03
CA ILE A 56 -10.97 -5.51 -9.83
C ILE A 56 -12.43 -5.80 -9.49
N MET A 57 -13.04 -6.80 -10.14
CA MET A 57 -14.42 -7.23 -9.88
C MET A 57 -14.58 -7.88 -8.51
N SER A 58 -13.56 -8.58 -8.00
CA SER A 58 -13.58 -9.18 -6.66
C SER A 58 -13.18 -8.23 -5.52
N ALA A 59 -12.61 -7.06 -5.84
CA ALA A 59 -12.18 -6.10 -4.83
C ALA A 59 -13.36 -5.37 -4.14
N LYS A 60 -13.10 -4.84 -2.93
CA LYS A 60 -14.13 -4.12 -2.18
C LYS A 60 -14.47 -2.78 -2.87
N PRO A 61 -15.75 -2.40 -3.01
CA PRO A 61 -16.19 -1.21 -3.76
C PRO A 61 -15.51 0.10 -3.36
N HIS A 62 -15.23 0.30 -2.07
CA HIS A 62 -14.60 1.51 -1.52
C HIS A 62 -13.07 1.53 -1.61
N GLN A 63 -12.42 0.42 -1.97
CA GLN A 63 -10.97 0.38 -2.12
C GLN A 63 -10.55 1.05 -3.43
N HIS A 64 -9.35 1.64 -3.45
CA HIS A 64 -8.83 2.35 -4.62
C HIS A 64 -7.70 1.58 -5.34
N ARG A 65 -7.09 0.59 -4.68
CA ARG A 65 -5.94 -0.18 -5.16
C ARG A 65 -6.09 -1.64 -4.77
N LEU A 66 -5.55 -2.53 -5.61
CA LEU A 66 -5.52 -3.97 -5.34
C LEU A 66 -4.59 -4.22 -4.15
N SER A 67 -4.82 -5.30 -3.42
CA SER A 67 -3.88 -5.80 -2.41
C SER A 67 -2.50 -5.97 -3.04
N GLY A 68 -1.45 -5.49 -2.37
CA GLY A 68 -0.08 -5.53 -2.91
C GLY A 68 0.25 -4.44 -3.94
N GLY A 69 -0.72 -3.65 -4.41
CA GLY A 69 -0.51 -2.47 -5.27
C GLY A 69 0.02 -1.22 -4.54
N GLY A 70 0.48 -1.39 -3.30
CA GLY A 70 1.10 -0.35 -2.48
C GLY A 70 2.56 -0.12 -2.85
N ARG A 71 3.18 0.87 -2.20
CA ARG A 71 4.63 1.09 -2.33
C ARG A 71 5.36 -0.12 -1.76
N LYS A 72 6.20 -0.75 -2.58
CA LYS A 72 7.08 -1.85 -2.15
C LYS A 72 8.13 -1.33 -1.14
N PRO A 73 8.63 -2.20 -0.24
CA PRO A 73 9.79 -1.91 0.60
C PRO A 73 10.95 -1.32 -0.20
N LEU A 74 11.73 -0.43 0.42
CA LEU A 74 12.92 0.12 -0.21
C LEU A 74 14.00 -0.96 -0.38
N SER A 75 14.19 -1.78 0.66
CA SER A 75 15.05 -2.97 0.63
C SER A 75 14.40 -4.05 1.49
N THR A 76 13.97 -5.14 0.85
CA THR A 76 13.34 -6.28 1.53
C THR A 76 14.32 -6.96 2.49
N ASN A 77 15.59 -7.09 2.10
CA ASN A 77 16.63 -7.71 2.92
C ASN A 77 16.86 -6.91 4.21
N MET A 78 16.93 -5.58 4.11
CA MET A 78 17.05 -4.69 5.26
C MET A 78 15.85 -4.81 6.20
N GLU A 79 14.63 -4.88 5.65
CA GLU A 79 13.42 -5.04 6.46
C GLU A 79 13.35 -6.41 7.16
N TYR A 80 13.81 -7.50 6.54
CA TYR A 80 13.90 -8.80 7.21
C TYR A 80 14.93 -8.81 8.35
N MET A 81 16.14 -8.29 8.11
CA MET A 81 17.16 -8.17 9.16
C MET A 81 16.66 -7.33 10.34
N LEU A 82 15.92 -6.26 10.07
CA LEU A 82 15.33 -5.42 11.11
C LEU A 82 14.21 -6.16 11.86
N TYR A 83 13.37 -6.90 11.16
CA TYR A 83 12.32 -7.71 11.77
C TYR A 83 12.89 -8.76 12.72
N ASP A 84 13.93 -9.49 12.32
CA ASP A 84 14.58 -10.48 13.18
C ASP A 84 15.14 -9.84 14.45
N GLN A 85 15.75 -8.66 14.35
CA GLN A 85 16.22 -7.90 15.51
C GLN A 85 15.07 -7.45 16.42
N VAL A 86 13.94 -7.03 15.86
CA VAL A 86 12.72 -6.72 16.61
C VAL A 86 12.22 -7.96 17.37
N ILE A 87 12.15 -9.12 16.72
CA ILE A 87 11.72 -10.37 17.36
C ILE A 87 12.68 -10.78 18.47
N ASN A 88 13.99 -10.76 18.22
CA ASN A 88 15.00 -11.06 19.23
C ASN A 88 14.92 -10.13 20.44
N LYS A 89 14.56 -8.86 20.24
CA LYS A 89 14.37 -7.89 21.32
C LYS A 89 13.06 -8.15 22.09
N ARG A 90 11.98 -8.55 21.40
CA ARG A 90 10.71 -8.98 22.03
C ARG A 90 10.89 -10.23 22.89
N LEU A 91 11.64 -11.21 22.40
CA LEU A 91 11.95 -12.45 23.14
C LEU A 91 12.69 -12.15 24.45
N ARG A 92 13.57 -11.15 24.44
CA ARG A 92 14.27 -10.64 25.63
C ARG A 92 13.41 -9.74 26.53
N LYS A 93 12.13 -9.53 26.19
CA LYS A 93 11.19 -8.64 26.89
C LYS A 93 11.70 -7.19 27.02
N GLU A 94 12.55 -6.77 26.10
CA GLU A 94 13.09 -5.41 26.09
C GLU A 94 12.09 -4.46 25.42
N LYS A 95 12.05 -3.21 25.88
CA LYS A 95 11.19 -2.18 25.30
C LYS A 95 11.62 -1.86 23.87
N ILE A 96 10.67 -1.85 22.94
CA ILE A 96 10.88 -1.49 21.54
C ILE A 96 10.19 -0.16 21.29
N SER A 97 10.98 0.89 21.05
CA SER A 97 10.46 2.21 20.67
C SER A 97 10.55 2.39 19.15
N ARG A 98 9.73 3.30 18.61
CA ARG A 98 9.81 3.68 17.18
C ARG A 98 11.18 4.28 16.83
N GLN A 99 11.78 5.02 17.76
CA GLN A 99 13.13 5.57 17.60
C GLN A 99 14.17 4.46 17.48
N TRP A 100 14.12 3.45 18.36
CA TRP A 100 15.04 2.32 18.29
C TRP A 100 14.93 1.57 16.96
N ILE A 101 13.70 1.35 16.45
CA ILE A 101 13.50 0.75 15.12
C ILE A 101 14.14 1.61 14.03
N ALA A 102 14.01 2.94 14.13
CA ALA A 102 14.58 3.88 13.17
C ALA A 102 16.11 3.81 13.15
N ASP A 103 16.74 3.83 14.32
CA ASP A 103 18.20 3.81 14.46
C ASP A 103 18.78 2.51 13.90
N VAL A 104 18.17 1.36 14.24
CA VAL A 104 18.61 0.05 13.74
C VAL A 104 18.41 -0.08 12.23
N ALA A 105 17.33 0.49 11.67
CA ALA A 105 17.10 0.49 10.23
C ALA A 105 18.21 1.27 9.48
N VAL A 106 18.63 2.41 10.01
CA VAL A 106 19.73 3.22 9.45
C VAL A 106 21.05 2.45 9.50
N THR A 107 21.36 1.81 10.64
CA THR A 107 22.54 0.98 10.79
C THR A 107 22.54 -0.20 9.81
N ASN A 108 21.42 -0.94 9.70
CA ASN A 108 21.31 -2.05 8.76
C ASN A 108 21.50 -1.61 7.31
N ASN A 109 20.97 -0.45 6.92
CA ASN A 109 21.17 0.10 5.59
C ASN A 109 22.65 0.42 5.34
N ALA A 110 23.33 1.07 6.29
CA ALA A 110 24.75 1.36 6.17
C ALA A 110 25.60 0.07 6.08
N SER A 111 25.28 -0.96 6.85
CA SER A 111 25.98 -2.26 6.79
C SER A 111 25.75 -3.00 5.48
N LEU A 112 24.54 -2.95 4.90
CA LEU A 112 24.24 -3.60 3.62
C LEU A 112 24.91 -2.93 2.42
N HIS A 113 25.27 -1.65 2.56
CA HIS A 113 25.87 -0.83 1.53
C HIS A 113 27.28 -0.38 1.92
N ALA A 114 27.98 -1.16 2.75
CA ALA A 114 29.32 -0.81 3.23
C ALA A 114 30.36 -0.74 2.09
N ASP A 115 30.13 -1.46 1.00
CA ASP A 115 30.98 -1.47 -0.20
C ASP A 115 30.63 -0.35 -1.20
N ASP A 116 29.52 0.37 -0.99
CA ASP A 116 29.10 1.50 -1.83
C ASP A 116 29.69 2.81 -1.27
N ASP A 117 30.44 3.58 -2.09
CA ASP A 117 30.98 4.90 -1.69
C ASP A 117 30.39 6.03 -2.55
N PRO A 118 29.47 6.88 -2.01
CA PRO A 118 28.85 6.79 -0.69
C PRO A 118 27.68 5.78 -0.67
N PRO A 119 27.32 5.24 0.52
CA PRO A 119 26.17 4.36 0.64
C PRO A 119 24.87 5.09 0.25
N PRO A 120 23.87 4.38 -0.33
CA PRO A 120 22.62 4.99 -0.72
C PRO A 120 21.95 5.71 0.46
N PRO A 121 21.50 6.96 0.28
CA PRO A 121 20.90 7.72 1.36
C PRO A 121 19.60 7.05 1.78
N PHE A 122 19.52 6.71 3.07
CA PHE A 122 18.33 6.16 3.69
C PHE A 122 17.95 6.97 4.92
N THR A 123 16.65 7.21 5.06
CA THR A 123 16.09 7.85 6.25
C THR A 123 14.87 7.06 6.69
N ALA A 124 14.89 6.60 7.95
CA ALA A 124 13.78 5.93 8.60
C ALA A 124 12.68 6.95 8.99
N SER A 125 12.08 7.59 7.99
CA SER A 125 11.01 8.57 8.19
C SER A 125 9.82 7.98 8.95
N THR A 126 9.02 8.83 9.59
CA THR A 126 7.79 8.43 10.30
C THR A 126 6.84 7.62 9.42
N HIS A 127 6.73 7.98 8.14
CA HIS A 127 5.91 7.26 7.16
C HIS A 127 6.49 5.89 6.81
N TRP A 128 7.81 5.81 6.60
CA TRP A 128 8.49 4.53 6.36
C TRP A 128 8.32 3.58 7.55
N LEU A 129 8.54 4.06 8.78
CA LEU A 129 8.34 3.31 10.02
C LEU A 129 6.92 2.79 10.17
N SER A 130 5.91 3.63 9.92
CA SER A 130 4.50 3.20 9.97
C SER A 130 4.20 2.10 8.96
N ASN A 131 4.72 2.20 7.75
CA ASN A 131 4.53 1.17 6.73
C ASN A 131 5.27 -0.13 7.08
N PHE A 132 6.50 -0.05 7.59
CA PHE A 132 7.25 -1.21 8.09
C PHE A 132 6.46 -1.90 9.22
N MET A 133 6.03 -1.15 10.23
CA MET A 133 5.27 -1.71 11.34
C MET A 133 3.94 -2.33 10.90
N ALA A 134 3.26 -1.74 9.90
CA ALA A 134 2.04 -2.31 9.34
C ALA A 134 2.30 -3.61 8.55
N ARG A 135 3.37 -3.66 7.75
CA ARG A 135 3.75 -4.87 6.99
C ARG A 135 4.02 -6.07 7.89
N TYR A 136 4.71 -5.86 9.01
CA TYR A 136 5.12 -6.92 9.93
C TYR A 136 4.23 -7.05 11.17
N SER A 137 3.04 -6.42 11.18
CA SER A 137 2.10 -6.44 12.31
C SER A 137 2.74 -6.08 13.66
N LEU A 138 3.66 -5.11 13.65
CA LEU A 138 4.41 -4.67 14.82
C LEU A 138 3.68 -3.58 15.61
N SER A 139 2.66 -2.95 15.02
CA SER A 139 1.81 -1.97 15.70
C SER A 139 0.96 -2.67 16.77
N GLN A 140 1.36 -2.52 18.02
CA GLN A 140 0.51 -2.81 19.17
C GLN A 140 -0.58 -1.75 19.25
N THR A 141 -1.72 -2.00 18.61
CA THR A 141 -2.98 -1.71 19.31
C THR A 141 -3.24 -2.95 20.14
N PRO A 142 -3.17 -2.91 21.48
CA PRO A 142 -3.86 -3.91 22.26
C PRO A 142 -5.32 -3.91 21.79
N PRO A 143 -6.00 -5.06 21.68
CA PRO A 143 -7.45 -5.01 21.65
C PRO A 143 -7.86 -4.18 22.87
N LYS A 144 -8.70 -3.14 22.68
CA LYS A 144 -9.42 -2.57 23.81
C LYS A 144 -10.09 -3.75 24.49
N GLN A 145 -9.63 -4.12 25.68
CA GLN A 145 -10.43 -4.92 26.58
C GLN A 145 -11.70 -4.10 26.77
N PHE A 146 -12.77 -4.49 26.11
CA PHE A 146 -14.10 -4.05 26.50
C PHE A 146 -14.32 -4.70 27.85
N ASP A 147 -14.12 -3.90 28.90
CA ASP A 147 -14.48 -4.26 30.24
C ASP A 147 -16.02 -4.38 30.26
N TYR A 148 -16.52 -5.61 30.19
CA TYR A 148 -17.90 -5.92 30.50
C TYR A 148 -18.00 -6.11 32.01
N SER A 149 -17.84 -5.00 32.72
CA SER A 149 -18.11 -4.90 34.16
C SER A 149 -18.84 -3.59 34.39
N ASP A 150 -20.11 -3.54 33.97
CA ASP A 150 -21.18 -2.75 34.60
C ASP A 150 -22.44 -2.85 33.72
N GLN A 151 -23.30 -3.81 34.05
CA GLN A 151 -24.77 -3.67 34.21
C GLN A 151 -25.43 -5.04 34.40
#